data_AF-A0A6L3SRX2-F1
#
_entry.id   AF-A0A6L3SRX2-F1
#
_cell.length_a   1.000
_cell.length_b   1.000
_cell.length_c   1.000
_cell.angle_alpha   90.00
_cell.angle_beta   90.00
_cell.angle_gamma   90.00
#
_symmetry.space_group_name_H-M   'P 1'
#
loop_
_entity.id
_entity.type
_entity.pdbx_description
1 polymer ?
#
loop_
_entity_poly.entity_id
_entity_poly.type
_entity_poly.pdbx_seq_one_letter_code
_entity_poly.pdbx_strand_id
1 'polypeptide(L)' 'MALEEKKTAIFQVRMRPSVKAAGEKAAAAESRSLASLMEWLLIEHLQAKGMLGRTPNATMSNEPHLATGHPRSPSINET' A
#
# COMPACT_ATOMS: atom_id res chain seq x y z
N MET A 1 -20.16 7.73 3.81
CA MET A 1 -19.61 6.73 2.87
C MET A 1 -18.16 7.10 2.64
N ALA A 2 -17.22 6.44 3.31
CA ALA A 2 -15.81 6.66 3.06
C ALA A 2 -15.50 6.06 1.68
N LEU A 3 -14.98 6.87 0.76
CA LEU A 3 -14.37 6.33 -0.45
C LEU A 3 -13.10 5.61 0.01
N GLU A 4 -13.17 4.30 0.21
CA GLU A 4 -11.96 3.47 0.19
C GLU A 4 -11.26 3.75 -1.13
N GLU A 5 -10.12 4.45 -1.08
CA GLU A 5 -9.25 4.59 -2.25
C GLU A 5 -8.98 3.18 -2.76
N LYS A 6 -9.33 2.92 -4.03
CA LYS A 6 -8.97 1.65 -4.65
C LYS A 6 -7.45 1.51 -4.51
N LYS A 7 -7.03 0.53 -3.72
CA LYS A 7 -5.63 0.19 -3.43
C LYS A 7 -4.77 0.05 -4.70
N THR A 8 -5.40 -0.14 -5.86
CA THR A 8 -4.75 -0.25 -7.16
C THR A 8 -5.56 0.51 -8.23
N ALA A 9 -4.89 1.37 -9.00
CA ALA A 9 -5.41 1.95 -10.22
C ALA A 9 -4.96 1.12 -11.43
N ILE A 10 -5.85 0.89 -12.40
CA ILE A 10 -5.48 0.15 -13.62
C ILE A 10 -4.65 1.06 -14.52
N PHE A 11 -3.38 0.68 -14.73
CA PHE A 11 -2.47 1.37 -15.64
C PHE A 11 -2.40 0.65 -16.99
N GLN A 12 -3.12 1.16 -18.00
CA GLN A 12 -3.05 0.65 -19.37
C GLN A 12 -2.04 1.45 -20.19
N VAL A 13 -0.90 0.83 -20.54
CA VAL A 13 0.13 1.46 -21.38
C VAL A 13 0.31 0.69 -22.68
N ARG A 14 0.36 1.44 -23.78
CA ARG A 14 0.88 0.96 -25.06
C ARG A 14 2.37 1.24 -25.12
N MET A 15 3.15 0.20 -25.35
CA MET A 15 4.60 0.31 -25.53
C MET A 15 5.04 -0.45 -26.77
N ARG A 16 6.23 -0.13 -27.28
CA ARG A 16 6.81 -0.85 -28.40
C ARG A 16 7.01 -2.33 -28.03
N PRO A 17 6.77 -3.27 -28.96
CA PRO A 17 6.91 -4.70 -28.67
C PRO A 17 8.34 -5.06 -28.22
N SER A 18 9.36 -4.40 -28.77
CA SER A 18 10.75 -4.57 -28.35
C SER A 18 10.99 -4.17 -26.89
N VAL A 19 10.30 -3.13 -26.41
CA VAL A 19 10.39 -2.65 -25.02
C VAL A 19 9.63 -3.60 -24.09
N LYS A 20 8.45 -4.09 -24.50
CA LYS A 20 7.70 -5.10 -23.75
C LYS A 20 8.52 -6.37 -23.54
N ALA A 21 9.12 -6.90 -24.61
CA ALA A 21 9.94 -8.11 -24.54
C ALA A 21 11.18 -7.94 -23.64
N ALA A 22 11.85 -6.78 -23.74
CA ALA A 22 12.98 -6.47 -22.86
C ALA A 22 12.55 -6.34 -21.39
N GLY A 23 11.41 -5.68 -21.15
CA GLY A 23 10.83 -5.53 -19.81
C GLY A 23 10.41 -6.87 -19.21
N GLU A 24 9.78 -7.76 -20.00
CA GLU A 24 9.42 -9.11 -19.54
C GLU A 24 10.66 -9.93 -19.19
N LYS A 25 11.72 -9.80 -19.98
CA LYS A 25 13.00 -10.48 -19.70
C LYS A 25 13.65 -9.95 -18.41
N ALA A 26 13.65 -8.64 -18.21
CA ALA A 26 14.16 -8.03 -16.99
C ALA A 26 13.33 -8.43 -15.76
N ALA A 27 12.00 -8.44 -15.88
CA ALA A 27 11.10 -8.85 -14.82
C ALA A 27 11.30 -10.33 -14.44
N ALA A 28 11.47 -11.20 -15.45
CA ALA A 28 11.76 -12.61 -15.23
C ALA A 28 13.10 -12.83 -14.51
N ALA A 29 14.13 -12.03 -14.80
CA ALA A 29 15.41 -12.09 -14.10
C ALA A 29 15.29 -11.74 -12.60
N GLU A 30 14.36 -10.85 -12.26
CA GLU A 30 14.07 -10.41 -10.89
C GLU A 30 13.00 -11.26 -10.16
N SER A 31 12.52 -12.36 -10.77
CA SER A 31 11.41 -13.18 -10.26
C SER A 31 10.13 -12.38 -9.96
N ARG A 32 9.84 -11.35 -10.76
CA ARG A 32 8.68 -10.47 -10.60
C ARG A 32 7.89 -10.37 -11.90
N SER A 33 6.62 -9.96 -11.83
CA SER A 33 5.82 -9.66 -13.02
C SER A 33 6.22 -8.32 -13.63
N LEU A 34 6.03 -8.17 -14.95
CA LEU A 34 6.28 -6.91 -15.67
C LEU A 34 5.57 -5.71 -15.00
N ALA A 35 4.33 -5.91 -14.53
CA ALA A 35 3.56 -4.88 -13.84
C ALA A 35 4.27 -4.39 -12.56
N SER A 36 4.75 -5.31 -11.72
CA SER A 36 5.47 -4.97 -10.48
C SER A 36 6.80 -4.28 -10.76
N LEU A 37 7.53 -4.69 -11.81
CA LEU A 37 8.75 -4.01 -12.23
C LEU A 37 8.46 -2.57 -12.69
N MET A 38 7.41 -2.38 -13.50
CA MET A 38 7.01 -1.06 -13.98
C MET A 38 6.56 -0.15 -12.84
N GLU A 39 5.81 -0.67 -11.88
CA GLU A 39 5.41 0.07 -10.68
C GLU A 39 6.63 0.51 -9.88
N TRP A 40 7.58 -0.39 -9.64
CA TRP A 40 8.81 -0.06 -8.92
C TRP A 40 9.65 1.00 -9.65
N LEU A 41 9.87 0.86 -10.96
CA LEU A 41 10.59 1.83 -11.79
C LEU A 41 9.91 3.22 -11.76
N LEU A 42 8.58 3.24 -11.80
CA LEU A 42 7.81 4.48 -11.75
C LEU A 42 7.94 5.15 -10.37
N ILE A 43 7.81 4.38 -9.30
CA ILE A 43 7.98 4.85 -7.92
C ILE A 43 9.39 5.41 -7.71
N GLU A 44 10.43 4.70 -8.16
CA GLU A 44 11.81 5.15 -8.08
C GLU A 44 12.02 6.45 -8.85
N HIS A 45 11.53 6.53 -10.09
CA HIS A 45 11.66 7.73 -10.93
C HIS A 45 10.96 8.95 -10.33
N LEU A 46 9.76 8.77 -9.77
CA LEU A 46 8.99 9.85 -9.14
C LEU A 46 9.63 10.30 -7.82
N GLN A 47 10.18 9.38 -7.03
CA GLN A 47 10.95 9.71 -5.82
C GLN A 47 12.23 10.48 -6.16
N ALA A 48 12.98 10.04 -7.18
CA ALA A 48 14.19 10.72 -7.62
C ALA A 48 13.91 12.17 -8.08
N LYS A 49 12.71 12.42 -8.61
CA LYS A 49 12.23 13.76 -8.98
C LYS A 49 11.62 14.56 -7.83
N GLY A 50 11.49 13.99 -6.64
CA GLY A 50 10.82 14.61 -5.49
C GLY A 50 9.31 14.78 -5.67
N MET A 51 8.70 14.10 -6.66
CA MET A 51 7.27 14.16 -6.96
C MET A 51 6.46 13.17 -6.12
N LEU A 52 7.09 12.08 -5.67
CA LEU A 52 6.55 11.22 -4.63
C LEU A 52 7.22 11.61 -3.32
N GLY A 53 6.49 12.34 -2.46
CA GLY A 53 6.90 12.42 -1.06
C GLY A 53 6.92 10.98 -0.53
N ARG A 54 8.05 10.54 0.05
CA ARG A 54 8.15 9.24 0.72
C ARG A 54 7.01 9.19 1.75
N THR A 55 5.88 8.60 1.40
CA THR A 55 4.84 8.26 2.37
C THR A 55 5.33 6.96 2.98
N PRO A 56 5.87 6.96 4.21
CA PRO A 56 6.05 5.70 4.90
C PRO A 56 4.69 5.03 4.92
N ASN A 57 4.66 3.82 4.37
CA ASN A 57 3.62 2.84 4.63
C ASN A 57 3.58 2.61 6.16
N ALA A 58 2.90 3.50 6.85
CA ALA A 58 2.71 3.51 8.29
C ALA A 58 1.43 4.30 8.58
N THR A 59 0.32 3.82 8.01
CA THR A 59 -0.85 3.66 8.89
C THR A 59 -0.46 2.57 9.89
N MET A 60 0.33 2.95 10.90
CA MET A 60 0.26 2.31 12.20
C MET A 60 -1.14 2.61 12.74
N SER A 61 -2.16 1.97 12.17
CA SER A 61 -3.41 1.71 12.87
C SER A 61 -3.14 0.51 13.79
N ASN A 62 -2.25 0.71 14.76
CA ASN A 62 -2.37 0.00 16.01
C ASN A 62 -2.80 1.05 17.02
N GLU A 63 -4.10 1.36 17.00
CA GLU A 63 -4.74 2.07 18.10
C GLU A 63 -4.33 1.37 19.40
N PRO A 64 -3.58 2.02 20.30
CA PRO A 64 -3.54 1.58 21.67
C PRO A 64 -4.90 2.02 22.23
N HIS A 65 -5.89 1.12 22.25
CA HIS A 65 -7.04 1.36 23.10
C HIS A 65 -6.51 1.30 24.54
N LEU A 66 -6.07 2.45 25.03
CA LEU A 66 -5.73 2.67 26.42
C LEU A 66 -6.93 2.22 27.24
N ALA A 67 -6.77 1.06 27.88
CA ALA A 67 -6.91 0.89 29.31
C ALA A 67 -7.38 2.17 30.03
N THR A 68 -8.68 2.45 29.95
CA THR A 68 -9.36 3.33 30.88
C THR A 68 -10.40 2.46 31.56
N GLY A 69 -10.03 1.97 32.74
CA GLY A 69 -10.89 1.15 33.56
C GLY A 69 -12.21 1.87 33.83
N HIS A 70 -13.29 1.28 33.35
CA HIS A 70 -14.59 1.52 33.95
C HIS A 70 -14.64 0.73 35.27
N PRO A 71 -14.86 1.35 36.44
CA PRO A 71 -15.08 0.61 37.66
C PRO A 71 -16.37 -0.20 37.50
N ARG A 72 -16.26 -1.54 37.60
CA ARG A 72 -17.43 -2.38 37.85
C ARG A 72 -17.94 -2.05 39.25
N SER A 73 -18.93 -1.18 39.34
CA SER A 73 -19.75 -1.05 40.55
C SER A 73 -20.61 -2.31 40.71
N PRO A 74 -20.69 -2.90 41.91
CA PRO A 74 -21.44 -4.12 42.14
C PRO A 74 -22.92 -3.80 42.30
N SER A 75 -23.79 -4.38 41.46
CA SER A 75 -25.22 -4.42 41.74
C SER A 75 -25.49 -5.58 42.69
N ILE A 76 -25.34 -5.32 43.98
CA ILE A 76 -26.00 -6.12 45.01
C ILE A 76 -27.48 -5.75 45.01
N ASN A 77 -28.36 -6.74 44.92
CA ASN A 77 -29.61 -6.72 45.67
C ASN A 77 -30.11 -8.16 45.83
N GLU A 78 -29.76 -8.74 46.97
CA GLU A 78 -30.59 -9.73 47.66
C GLU A 78 -31.81 -9.00 48.26
N THR A 79 -33.00 -9.55 48.02
CA THR A 79 -34.07 -9.90 48.99
C THR A 79 -35.41 -9.93 48.26
#